data_AF-A0A072NTE0-F1
#
_entry.id   AF-A0A072NTE0-F1
#
_cell.length_a   1.000
_cell.length_b   1.000
_cell.length_c   1.000
_cell.angle_alpha   90.00
_cell.angle_beta   90.00
_cell.angle_gamma   90.00
#
_symmetry.space_group_name_H-M   'P 1'
#
loop_
_entity.id
_entity.type
_entity.pdbx_description
1 polymer ?
#
loop_
_entity_poly.entity_id
_entity_poly.type
_entity_poly.pdbx_seq_one_letter_code
_entity_poly.pdbx_strand_id
1 'polypeptide(L)'
;MLDYVDFLSGVMTAVLAYAMFKERDEPEEDDILENDEGYLNNYEDDDFGRTVTMSCQGCRKLKRHREIEHNLYQCTKCKRLVDLRRKSS
;
A
#
# COMPACT_ATOMS: atom_id res chain seq x y z
N MET A 1 -27.46 -7.39 38.29
CA MET A 1 -27.66 -6.01 37.83
C MET A 1 -26.43 -5.71 36.98
N LEU A 2 -26.60 -5.42 35.68
CA LEU A 2 -25.45 -5.03 34.87
C LEU A 2 -24.94 -3.71 35.42
N ASP A 3 -23.70 -3.69 35.88
CA ASP A 3 -23.11 -2.47 36.38
C ASP A 3 -22.86 -1.56 35.17
N TYR A 4 -23.70 -0.54 35.02
CA TYR A 4 -23.61 0.41 33.92
C TYR A 4 -22.24 1.10 33.89
N VAL A 5 -21.54 1.12 35.02
CA VAL A 5 -20.17 1.63 35.15
C VAL A 5 -19.18 0.77 34.35
N ASP A 6 -19.32 -0.56 34.35
CA ASP A 6 -18.46 -1.47 33.59
C ASP A 6 -18.70 -1.33 32.08
N PHE A 7 -19.96 -1.13 31.68
CA PHE A 7 -20.31 -0.89 30.28
C PHE A 7 -19.75 0.44 29.78
N LEU A 8 -19.94 1.54 30.52
CA LEU A 8 -19.43 2.85 30.13
C LEU A 8 -17.90 2.91 30.13
N SER A 9 -17.25 2.30 31.11
CA SER A 9 -15.78 2.26 31.18
C SER A 9 -15.18 1.45 30.02
N GLY A 10 -15.81 0.34 29.62
CA GLY A 10 -15.44 -0.43 28.43
C GLY A 10 -15.57 0.40 27.15
N VAL A 11 -16.70 1.09 26.96
CA VAL A 11 -16.92 1.94 25.77
C VAL A 11 -15.91 3.08 25.71
N MET A 12 -15.65 3.77 26.82
CA MET A 12 -14.68 4.86 26.87
C MET A 12 -13.26 4.39 26.59
N THR A 13 -12.88 3.21 27.10
CA THR A 13 -11.56 2.62 26.85
C THR A 13 -11.40 2.23 25.37
N ALA A 14 -12.43 1.66 24.75
CA ALA A 14 -12.42 1.32 23.33
C ALA A 14 -12.30 2.55 22.43
N VAL A 15 -13.01 3.64 22.75
CA VAL A 15 -12.92 4.92 22.01
C VAL A 15 -11.52 5.53 22.13
N LEU A 16 -10.93 5.52 23.34
CA LEU A 16 -9.58 6.02 23.57
C LEU A 16 -8.52 5.19 22.86
N ALA A 17 -8.65 3.85 22.90
CA ALA A 17 -7.77 2.95 22.15
C ALA A 17 -7.89 3.24 20.64
N TYR A 18 -9.11 3.32 20.11
CA TYR A 18 -9.34 3.63 18.70
C TYR A 18 -8.72 4.98 18.30
N ALA A 19 -8.88 6.04 19.11
CA ALA A 19 -8.27 7.34 18.81
C ALA A 19 -6.73 7.28 18.81
N MET A 20 -6.13 6.57 19.78
CA MET A 20 -4.66 6.43 19.86
C MET A 20 -4.06 5.57 18.75
N PHE A 21 -4.79 4.56 18.25
CA PHE A 21 -4.34 3.72 17.15
C PHE A 21 -4.66 4.32 15.78
N LYS A 22 -5.75 5.10 15.66
CA LYS A 22 -6.16 5.80 14.42
C LYS A 22 -5.16 6.89 13.98
N GLU A 23 -4.45 7.51 14.91
CA GLU A 23 -3.42 8.51 14.57
C GLU A 23 -2.06 7.90 14.20
N ARG A 24 -1.91 6.57 14.31
CA ARG A 24 -0.75 5.85 13.76
C ARG A 24 -0.96 5.38 12.32
N ASP A 25 -2.18 5.48 11.81
CA ASP A 25 -2.46 5.42 10.39
C ASP A 25 -2.26 6.81 9.79
N GLU A 26 -0.99 7.15 9.55
CA GLU A 26 -0.71 7.97 8.37
C GLU A 26 -1.48 7.34 7.20
N PRO A 27 -2.20 8.11 6.37
CA PRO A 27 -2.83 7.58 5.16
C PRO A 27 -1.73 7.22 4.14
N GLU A 28 -1.03 6.11 4.38
CA GLU A 28 -0.25 5.39 3.39
C GLU A 28 -0.76 3.95 3.34
N GLU A 29 -1.80 3.75 2.52
CA GLU A 29 -1.98 2.50 1.75
C GLU A 29 -2.41 1.25 2.55
N ASP A 30 -3.53 1.28 3.25
CA ASP A 30 -4.35 0.08 3.52
C ASP A 30 -5.24 -0.29 2.31
N ASP A 31 -4.61 -0.36 1.13
CA ASP A 31 -5.14 -1.06 -0.05
C ASP A 31 -4.21 -2.23 -0.41
N ILE A 32 -3.60 -2.86 0.61
CA ILE A 32 -2.65 -3.99 0.43
C ILE A 32 -3.14 -5.29 1.09
N LEU A 33 -4.23 -5.30 1.88
CA LEU A 33 -4.68 -6.52 2.58
C LEU A 33 -6.20 -6.78 2.60
N GLU A 34 -6.92 -6.45 1.53
CA GLU A 34 -8.25 -7.02 1.27
C GLU A 34 -8.38 -7.49 -0.18
N ASN A 35 -7.50 -8.40 -0.63
CA ASN A 35 -7.87 -9.46 -1.59
C ASN A 35 -6.73 -10.49 -1.74
N ASP A 36 -6.49 -11.32 -0.72
CA ASP A 36 -5.63 -12.53 -0.87
C ASP A 36 -6.42 -13.71 -1.47
N GLU A 37 -7.28 -13.43 -2.45
CA GLU A 37 -7.87 -14.41 -3.36
C GLU A 37 -7.47 -14.06 -4.80
N GLY A 38 -6.16 -13.97 -5.06
CA GLY A 38 -5.71 -13.38 -6.32
C GLY A 38 -4.24 -13.57 -6.67
N TYR A 39 -3.64 -14.72 -6.38
CA TYR A 39 -2.46 -15.20 -7.13
C TYR A 39 -2.82 -15.56 -8.60
N LEU A 40 -3.58 -14.69 -9.26
CA LEU A 40 -4.04 -14.84 -10.62
C LEU A 40 -3.73 -13.54 -11.36
N ASN A 41 -2.68 -13.61 -12.17
CA ASN A 41 -2.65 -12.97 -13.49
C ASN A 41 -3.36 -11.62 -13.61
N ASN A 42 -2.80 -10.55 -13.04
CA ASN A 42 -3.11 -9.20 -13.55
C ASN A 42 -2.26 -8.91 -14.80
N TYR A 43 -2.50 -9.75 -15.82
CA TYR A 43 -2.53 -9.30 -17.21
C TYR A 43 -3.86 -8.55 -17.38
N GLU A 44 -3.96 -7.37 -16.77
CA GLU A 44 -5.01 -6.43 -17.15
C GLU A 44 -4.49 -5.69 -18.37
N ASP A 45 -4.91 -6.19 -19.53
CA ASP A 45 -5.03 -5.45 -20.77
C ASP A 45 -5.90 -4.21 -20.53
N ASP A 46 -5.25 -3.10 -20.25
CA ASP A 46 -5.82 -1.76 -20.42
C ASP A 46 -4.68 -0.89 -20.96
N ASP A 47 -5.01 0.08 -21.81
CA ASP A 47 -4.17 0.96 -22.66
C ASP A 47 -3.03 1.77 -21.94
N PHE A 48 -2.65 1.37 -20.73
CA PHE A 48 -1.86 2.12 -19.77
C PHE A 48 -0.59 1.42 -19.27
N GLY A 49 -0.04 0.42 -19.95
CA GLY A 49 1.29 -0.12 -19.62
C GLY A 49 1.31 -0.95 -18.34
N ARG A 50 2.18 -1.97 -18.29
CA ARG A 50 2.22 -2.90 -17.15
C ARG A 50 2.59 -2.16 -15.87
N THR A 51 1.89 -2.43 -14.78
CA THR A 51 2.25 -1.88 -13.47
C THR A 51 2.85 -2.99 -12.61
N VAL A 52 4.01 -2.72 -12.02
CA VAL A 52 4.73 -3.67 -11.15
C VAL A 52 5.05 -3.03 -9.80
N THR A 53 5.01 -3.81 -8.73
CA THR A 53 5.42 -3.36 -7.41
C THR A 53 6.89 -3.67 -7.20
N MET A 54 7.70 -2.64 -6.95
CA MET A 54 9.15 -2.79 -6.73
C MET A 54 9.68 -1.75 -5.75
N SER A 55 10.89 -1.97 -5.21
CA SER A 55 11.54 -1.02 -4.30
C SER A 55 11.92 0.27 -5.03
N CYS A 56 11.39 1.41 -4.60
CA CYS A 56 11.74 2.71 -5.17
C CYS A 56 12.93 3.32 -4.42
N GLN A 57 14.03 3.61 -5.12
CA GLN A 57 15.20 4.28 -4.53
C GLN A 57 14.92 5.71 -4.04
N GLY A 58 13.91 6.38 -4.63
CA GLY A 58 13.47 7.72 -4.19
C GLY A 58 12.61 7.66 -2.92
N CYS A 59 11.64 6.76 -2.87
CA CYS A 59 10.73 6.64 -1.73
C CYS A 59 11.27 5.77 -0.59
N ARG A 60 12.35 5.00 -0.82
CA ARG A 60 12.92 4.01 0.12
C ARG A 60 11.89 2.99 0.64
N LYS A 61 10.84 2.74 -0.12
CA LYS A 61 9.73 1.81 0.18
C LYS A 61 9.35 1.04 -1.09
N LEU A 62 8.63 -0.08 -0.94
CA LEU A 62 7.94 -0.75 -2.04
C LEU A 62 6.81 0.17 -2.55
N LYS A 63 6.81 0.46 -3.85
CA LYS A 63 5.80 1.30 -4.50
C LYS A 63 5.44 0.75 -5.87
N ARG A 64 4.27 1.14 -6.38
CA ARG A 64 3.84 0.83 -7.75
C ARG A 64 4.67 1.62 -8.76
N HIS A 65 5.09 0.94 -9.82
CA HIS A 65 5.82 1.52 -10.94
C HIS A 65 5.13 1.14 -12.24
N ARG A 66 4.92 2.13 -13.11
CA ARG A 66 4.32 1.96 -14.44
C ARG A 66 5.42 1.73 -15.46
N GLU A 67 5.26 0.73 -16.32
CA GLU A 67 6.12 0.49 -17.47
C GLU A 67 5.89 1.59 -18.52
N ILE A 68 6.95 2.32 -18.87
CA ILE A 68 6.94 3.34 -19.93
C ILE A 68 7.44 2.71 -21.23
N GLU A 69 8.54 1.96 -21.16
CA GLU A 69 9.11 1.20 -22.27
C GLU A 69 9.52 -0.17 -21.74
N HIS A 70 9.79 -1.13 -22.63
CA HIS A 70 10.22 -2.47 -22.23
C HIS A 70 11.41 -2.42 -21.27
N ASN A 71 11.22 -2.92 -20.05
CA ASN A 71 12.19 -2.87 -18.94
C ASN A 71 12.55 -1.45 -18.43
N LEU A 72 11.77 -0.41 -18.76
CA LEU A 72 11.87 0.94 -18.20
C LEU A 72 10.61 1.27 -17.41
N TYR A 73 10.76 1.46 -16.11
CA TYR A 73 9.67 1.68 -15.18
C TYR A 73 9.73 3.07 -14.56
N GLN A 74 8.58 3.63 -14.19
CA GLN A 74 8.48 4.91 -13.50
C GLN A 74 7.65 4.77 -12.23
N CYS A 75 8.21 5.21 -11.10
CA CYS A 75 7.47 5.24 -9.84
C CYS A 75 6.26 6.18 -9.95
N THR A 76 5.07 5.71 -9.58
CA THR A 76 3.84 6.53 -9.68
C THR A 76 3.86 7.73 -8.74
N LYS A 77 4.51 7.60 -7.57
CA LYS A 77 4.63 8.64 -6.52
C LYS A 77 5.73 9.66 -6.82
N CYS A 78 6.99 9.25 -6.90
CA CYS A 78 8.12 10.18 -7.05
C CYS A 78 8.55 10.43 -8.49
N LYS A 79 7.90 9.81 -9.48
CA LYS A 79 8.20 9.91 -10.92
C LYS A 79 9.63 9.51 -11.33
N ARG A 80 10.41 8.92 -10.42
CA ARG A 80 11.76 8.42 -10.70
C ARG A 80 11.69 7.25 -11.68
N LEU A 81 12.57 7.30 -12.68
CA LEU A 81 12.77 6.24 -13.66
C LEU A 81 13.69 5.15 -13.08
N VAL A 82 13.32 3.91 -13.32
CA VAL A 82 14.04 2.70 -12.97
C VAL A 82 14.25 1.92 -14.26
N ASP A 83 15.48 1.91 -14.74
CA ASP A 83 15.86 1.22 -15.97
C ASP A 83 16.45 -0.16 -15.62
N LEU A 84 15.72 -1.23 -15.96
CA LEU A 84 16.14 -2.62 -15.79
C LEU A 84 16.80 -3.17 -17.07
N ARG A 85 16.96 -2.38 -18.14
CA ARG A 85 17.60 -2.81 -19.39
C ARG A 85 19.08 -3.16 -19.23
N ARG A 86 19.71 -2.76 -18.13
CA ARG A 86 21.08 -3.14 -17.78
C ARG A 86 21.10 -4.07 -16.58
N LYS A 87 20.93 -5.37 -16.81
CA LYS A 87 21.68 -6.34 -15.99
C LYS A 87 23.15 -6.14 -16.35
N SER A 88 23.91 -5.65 -15.38
CA SER A 88 25.35 -5.49 -15.44
C SER A 88 26.01 -6.77 -15.97
N SER A 89 26.88 -6.59 -16.96
CA SER A 89 28.05 -7.43 -17.25
C SER A 89 28.93 -7.60 -16.03
#